data_AF-A0A950H1N3-F1
#
_entry.id   AF-A0A950H1N3-F1
#
_cell.length_a   1.000
_cell.length_b   1.000
_cell.length_c   1.000
_cell.angle_alpha   90.00
_cell.angle_beta   90.00
_cell.angle_gamma   90.00
#
_symmetry.space_group_name_H-M   'P 1'
#
loop_
_entity.id
_entity.type
_entity.pdbx_description
1 polymer ?
#
loop_
_entity_poly.entity_id
_entity_poly.type
_entity_poly.pdbx_seq_one_letter_code
_entity_poly.pdbx_strand_id
1 'polypeptide(L)'
;GFFAKYLAPLVVDERNGYVPAKIDGVSLPLKMDALREFQRARVIRNAFFAGSGVAPAVKFSLEPTYLNPDVLRATLRNDAQEVIYRHEPPRAVDLDWPTKSDASSVSVTLTLLDGSEKKYEASGPWALLRLFNASQVATRGSADRFTVTMGEPDGPRVTYELRAGSTLNPFNLDALTGFRCPDSL
;
A
#
# COMPACT_ATOMS: atom_id res chain seq x y z
N GLY A 1 -19.25 5.86 15.32
CA GLY A 1 -17.88 6.31 15.63
C GLY A 1 -17.87 7.78 16.02
N PHE A 2 -16.78 8.27 16.63
CA PHE A 2 -16.66 9.64 17.14
C PHE A 2 -17.02 10.71 16.11
N PHE A 3 -16.41 10.66 14.91
CA PHE A 3 -16.63 11.65 13.85
C PHE A 3 -18.12 11.83 13.53
N ALA A 4 -18.83 10.73 13.22
CA ALA A 4 -20.24 10.79 12.85
C ALA A 4 -21.15 11.35 13.95
N LYS A 5 -20.80 11.09 15.23
CA LYS A 5 -21.62 11.51 16.38
C LYS A 5 -21.35 12.96 16.78
N TYR A 6 -20.10 13.42 16.73
CA TYR A 6 -19.69 14.67 17.35
C TYR A 6 -19.14 15.71 16.38
N LEU A 7 -18.50 15.30 15.29
CA LEU A 7 -17.80 16.22 14.39
C LEU A 7 -18.56 16.48 13.08
N ALA A 8 -19.29 15.48 12.57
CA ALA A 8 -20.03 15.58 11.31
C ALA A 8 -21.03 16.76 11.26
N PRO A 9 -21.77 17.12 12.33
CA PRO A 9 -22.65 18.29 12.31
C PRO A 9 -21.90 19.64 12.31
N LEU A 10 -20.60 19.63 12.63
CA LEU A 10 -19.78 20.83 12.85
C LEU A 10 -18.83 21.12 11.68
N VAL A 11 -18.86 20.29 10.63
CA VAL A 11 -17.97 20.41 9.47
C VAL A 11 -18.74 20.29 8.17
N VAL A 12 -18.21 20.91 7.12
CA VAL A 12 -18.66 20.73 5.73
C VAL A 12 -17.60 19.92 5.01
N ASP A 13 -18.03 18.91 4.25
CA ASP A 13 -17.16 18.10 3.41
C ASP A 13 -17.05 18.75 2.02
N GLU A 14 -15.92 19.40 1.77
CA GLU A 14 -15.62 20.00 0.48
C GLU A 14 -14.67 19.12 -0.33
N ARG A 15 -14.50 19.45 -1.62
CA ARG A 15 -13.61 18.72 -2.53
C ARG A 15 -12.17 18.59 -1.99
N ASN A 16 -11.71 19.58 -1.22
CA ASN A 16 -10.35 19.62 -0.68
C ASN A 16 -10.26 19.16 0.79
N GLY A 17 -11.35 18.62 1.35
CA GLY A 17 -11.41 18.10 2.71
C GLY A 17 -12.42 18.80 3.60
N TYR A 18 -12.37 18.50 4.89
CA TYR A 18 -13.28 19.07 5.87
C TYR A 18 -12.91 20.50 6.23
N VAL A 19 -13.91 21.38 6.24
CA VAL A 19 -13.81 22.75 6.75
C VAL A 19 -14.83 22.95 7.90
N PRO A 20 -14.56 23.86 8.86
CA PRO A 20 -15.52 24.16 9.91
C PRO A 20 -16.84 24.69 9.32
N ALA A 21 -17.97 24.21 9.85
CA ALA A 21 -19.26 24.78 9.52
C ALA A 21 -19.36 26.23 9.98
N LYS A 22 -20.26 26.99 9.36
CA LYS A 22 -20.56 28.38 9.73
C LYS A 22 -21.95 28.47 10.34
N ILE A 23 -22.05 29.21 11.45
CA ILE A 23 -23.33 29.58 12.09
C ILE A 23 -23.42 31.10 12.03
N ASP A 24 -24.48 31.62 11.42
CA ASP A 24 -24.68 33.07 11.20
C ASP A 24 -23.48 33.78 10.56
N GLY A 25 -22.78 33.08 9.65
CA GLY A 25 -21.60 33.58 8.95
C GLY A 25 -20.27 33.44 9.72
N VAL A 26 -20.31 33.02 10.98
CA VAL A 26 -19.12 32.81 11.82
C VAL A 26 -18.68 31.34 11.76
N SER A 27 -17.41 31.10 11.43
CA SER A 27 -16.83 29.75 11.44
C SER A 27 -16.68 29.23 12.87
N LEU A 28 -17.01 27.96 13.08
CA LEU A 28 -16.76 27.29 14.36
C LEU A 28 -15.26 27.22 14.67
N PRO A 29 -14.86 27.31 15.96
CA PRO A 29 -13.46 27.34 16.38
C PRO A 29 -12.83 25.94 16.38
N LEU A 30 -12.73 25.33 15.20
CA LEU A 30 -12.06 24.05 14.98
C LEU A 30 -10.67 24.25 14.37
N LYS A 31 -9.70 23.48 14.84
CA LYS A 31 -8.34 23.49 14.32
C LYS A 31 -8.30 22.82 12.95
N MET A 32 -7.84 23.57 11.95
CA MET A 32 -7.69 23.05 10.59
C MET A 32 -6.76 21.84 10.51
N ASP A 33 -5.72 21.77 11.34
CA ASP A 33 -4.82 20.61 11.37
C ASP A 33 -5.52 19.35 11.88
N ALA A 34 -6.41 19.46 12.87
CA ALA A 34 -7.22 18.34 13.33
C ALA A 34 -8.14 17.83 12.21
N LEU A 35 -8.79 18.73 11.47
CA LEU A 35 -9.64 18.38 10.33
C LEU A 35 -8.85 17.69 9.20
N ARG A 36 -7.62 18.13 8.96
CA ARG A 36 -6.70 17.47 8.00
C ARG A 36 -6.39 16.04 8.41
N GLU A 37 -6.18 15.76 9.69
CA GLU A 37 -5.95 14.39 10.17
C GLU A 37 -7.20 13.49 10.04
N PHE A 38 -8.41 14.01 10.26
CA PHE A 38 -9.64 13.26 9.97
C PHE A 38 -9.80 12.95 8.48
N GLN A 39 -9.42 13.89 7.61
CA GLN A 39 -9.39 13.66 6.18
C GLN A 39 -8.38 12.57 5.81
N ARG A 40 -7.16 12.62 6.37
CA ARG A 40 -6.15 11.57 6.19
C ARG A 40 -6.66 10.22 6.66
N ALA A 41 -7.22 10.13 7.87
CA ALA A 41 -7.81 8.90 8.39
C ALA A 41 -8.92 8.34 7.48
N ARG A 42 -9.76 9.21 6.90
CA ARG A 42 -10.78 8.79 5.91
C ARG A 42 -10.14 8.21 4.65
N VAL A 43 -9.11 8.84 4.10
CA VAL A 43 -8.38 8.35 2.92
C VAL A 43 -7.76 6.98 3.20
N ILE A 44 -7.06 6.85 4.33
CA ILE A 44 -6.46 5.59 4.78
C ILE A 44 -7.52 4.50 4.90
N ARG A 45 -8.62 4.77 5.61
CA ARG A 45 -9.72 3.82 5.76
C ARG A 45 -10.27 3.39 4.40
N ASN A 46 -10.54 4.34 3.51
CA ASN A 46 -11.13 4.02 2.23
C ASN A 46 -10.15 3.23 1.32
N ALA A 47 -8.84 3.41 1.47
CA ALA A 47 -7.82 2.64 0.74
C ALA A 47 -7.70 1.17 1.21
N PHE A 48 -7.89 0.91 2.51
CA PHE A 48 -7.77 -0.44 3.08
C PHE A 48 -9.08 -1.20 3.20
N PHE A 49 -10.20 -0.49 3.35
CA PHE A 49 -11.52 -1.04 3.66
C PHE A 49 -12.53 -0.71 2.55
N ALA A 50 -12.09 -0.75 1.29
CA ALA A 50 -12.96 -0.52 0.14
C ALA A 50 -14.01 -1.64 -0.07
N GLY A 51 -13.79 -2.82 0.53
CA GLY A 51 -14.75 -3.92 0.52
C GLY A 51 -15.93 -3.72 1.48
N SER A 52 -16.91 -4.63 1.44
CA SER A 52 -18.11 -4.59 2.28
C SER A 52 -17.89 -5.07 3.73
N GLY A 53 -16.65 -5.39 4.12
CA GLY A 53 -16.31 -5.98 5.40
C GLY A 53 -15.68 -4.99 6.39
N VAL A 54 -15.60 -5.41 7.65
CA VAL A 54 -14.89 -4.68 8.73
C VAL A 54 -13.39 -4.98 8.78
N ALA A 55 -12.92 -5.99 8.03
CA ALA A 55 -11.50 -6.30 7.88
C ALA A 55 -10.92 -5.57 6.67
N PRO A 56 -9.63 -5.17 6.70
CA PRO A 56 -8.98 -4.63 5.53
C PRO A 56 -8.89 -5.70 4.44
N ALA A 57 -9.05 -5.31 3.18
CA ALA A 57 -8.95 -6.21 2.04
C ALA A 57 -8.53 -5.42 0.80
N VAL A 58 -7.42 -5.83 0.21
CA VAL A 58 -6.75 -5.15 -0.89
C VAL A 58 -6.40 -6.19 -1.94
N LYS A 59 -6.97 -6.02 -3.14
CA LYS A 59 -6.68 -6.88 -4.29
C LYS A 59 -5.69 -6.19 -5.21
N PHE A 60 -4.76 -6.94 -5.77
CA PHE A 60 -3.79 -6.42 -6.72
C PHE A 60 -3.25 -7.56 -7.59
N SER A 61 -2.69 -7.22 -8.75
CA SER A 61 -1.95 -8.16 -9.58
C SER A 61 -0.48 -7.79 -9.61
N LEU A 62 0.41 -8.79 -9.63
CA LEU A 62 1.83 -8.61 -9.90
C LEU A 62 2.21 -9.27 -11.24
N GLU A 63 2.88 -8.51 -12.09
CA GLU A 63 3.41 -8.98 -13.36
C GLU A 63 4.93 -8.74 -13.36
N PRO A 64 5.79 -9.78 -13.50
CA PRO A 64 7.22 -9.57 -13.64
C PRO A 64 7.50 -8.77 -14.92
N THR A 65 8.27 -7.69 -14.83
CA THR A 65 8.64 -6.86 -15.98
C THR A 65 10.13 -6.92 -16.30
N TYR A 66 10.94 -7.31 -15.31
CA TYR A 66 12.36 -7.48 -15.48
C TYR A 66 12.92 -8.46 -14.44
N LEU A 67 13.88 -9.27 -14.88
CA LEU A 67 14.73 -10.07 -14.01
C LEU A 67 16.17 -9.89 -14.50
N ASN A 68 17.08 -9.73 -13.57
CA ASN A 68 18.49 -9.60 -13.88
C ASN A 68 19.02 -10.87 -14.61
N PRO A 69 19.87 -10.75 -15.65
CA PRO A 69 20.39 -11.91 -16.39
C PRO A 69 21.21 -12.90 -15.56
N ASP A 70 21.85 -12.43 -14.48
CA ASP A 70 22.61 -13.23 -13.52
C ASP A 70 21.72 -13.89 -12.43
N VAL A 71 20.40 -13.70 -12.53
CA VAL A 71 19.41 -14.33 -11.65
C VAL A 71 18.66 -15.41 -12.44
N LEU A 72 18.77 -16.66 -11.99
CA LEU A 72 18.05 -17.81 -12.55
C LEU A 72 16.53 -17.71 -12.33
N ARG A 73 16.14 -17.26 -11.14
CA ARG A 73 14.75 -17.25 -10.70
C ARG A 73 14.51 -16.22 -9.61
N ALA A 74 13.41 -15.51 -9.70
CA ALA A 74 12.81 -14.79 -8.59
C ALA A 74 11.60 -15.58 -8.04
N THR A 75 11.51 -15.68 -6.72
CA THR A 75 10.40 -16.32 -6.02
C THR A 75 9.84 -15.34 -4.99
N LEU A 76 8.68 -14.77 -5.26
CA LEU A 76 7.91 -14.00 -4.28
C LEU A 76 6.93 -14.94 -3.59
N ARG A 77 7.00 -15.00 -2.26
CA ARG A 77 6.07 -15.76 -1.43
C ARG A 77 5.29 -14.80 -0.55
N ASN A 78 3.97 -14.89 -0.59
CA ASN A 78 3.04 -14.20 0.29
C ASN A 78 2.24 -15.28 1.02
N ASP A 79 2.68 -15.65 2.22
CA ASP A 79 2.20 -16.82 2.95
C ASP A 79 2.24 -18.12 2.12
N ALA A 80 1.07 -18.60 1.69
CA ALA A 80 0.92 -19.82 0.90
C ALA A 80 0.88 -19.56 -0.62
N GLN A 81 0.74 -18.29 -1.02
CA GLN A 81 0.79 -17.90 -2.43
C GLN A 81 2.23 -17.68 -2.86
N GLU A 82 2.58 -18.15 -4.06
CA GLU A 82 3.90 -18.02 -4.63
C GLU A 82 3.82 -17.53 -6.07
N VAL A 83 4.65 -16.54 -6.39
CA VAL A 83 4.89 -16.03 -7.75
C VAL A 83 6.33 -16.33 -8.10
N ILE A 84 6.50 -17.20 -9.11
CA ILE A 84 7.82 -17.61 -9.60
C ILE A 84 8.02 -16.99 -10.98
N TYR A 85 9.22 -16.47 -11.24
CA TYR A 85 9.62 -15.99 -12.57
C TYR A 85 11.04 -16.44 -12.91
N ARG A 86 11.25 -16.97 -14.13
CA ARG A 86 12.50 -17.57 -14.63
C ARG A 86 12.80 -17.17 -16.09
N HIS A 87 12.49 -15.92 -16.46
CA HIS A 87 12.64 -15.38 -17.84
C HIS A 87 11.71 -15.99 -18.90
N GLU A 88 10.67 -16.73 -18.51
CA GLU A 88 9.57 -17.10 -19.40
C GLU A 88 8.70 -15.87 -19.79
N PRO A 89 7.79 -15.97 -20.76
CA PRO A 89 6.85 -14.89 -21.04
C PRO A 89 6.09 -14.47 -19.78
N PRO A 90 6.11 -13.17 -19.39
CA PRO A 90 5.55 -12.73 -18.13
C PRO A 90 4.04 -12.89 -18.09
N ARG A 91 3.53 -13.15 -16.88
CA ARG A 91 2.10 -13.27 -16.60
C ARG A 91 1.76 -12.50 -15.33
N ALA A 92 0.62 -11.83 -15.34
CA ALA A 92 0.07 -11.24 -14.15
C ALA A 92 -0.48 -12.34 -13.22
N VAL A 93 -0.20 -12.22 -11.93
CA VAL A 93 -0.75 -13.09 -10.87
C VAL A 93 -1.55 -12.23 -9.92
N ASP A 94 -2.82 -12.58 -9.74
CA ASP A 94 -3.70 -11.93 -8.78
C ASP A 94 -3.38 -12.38 -7.36
N LEU A 95 -3.30 -11.41 -6.45
CA LEU A 95 -2.97 -11.57 -5.05
C LEU A 95 -3.92 -10.71 -4.20
N ASP A 96 -4.08 -11.14 -2.96
CA ASP A 96 -4.88 -10.44 -1.96
C ASP A 96 -4.01 -10.15 -0.74
N TRP A 97 -4.30 -9.05 -0.05
CA TRP A 97 -3.77 -8.76 1.27
C TRP A 97 -4.89 -8.21 2.17
N PRO A 98 -4.90 -8.57 3.47
CA PRO A 98 -4.05 -9.56 4.11
C PRO A 98 -4.47 -10.99 3.76
N THR A 99 -3.50 -11.89 3.69
CA THR A 99 -3.70 -13.34 3.55
C THR A 99 -3.94 -14.04 4.89
N LYS A 100 -3.36 -13.50 5.97
CA LYS A 100 -3.56 -13.90 7.38
C LYS A 100 -3.55 -12.65 8.27
N SER A 101 -4.20 -12.70 9.43
CA SER A 101 -4.28 -11.54 10.34
C SER A 101 -2.99 -11.30 11.12
N ASP A 102 -2.40 -12.31 11.76
CA ASP A 102 -1.41 -12.06 12.83
C ASP A 102 -0.01 -12.65 12.56
N ALA A 103 0.12 -13.56 11.59
CA ALA A 103 1.33 -14.34 11.35
C ALA A 103 1.80 -14.34 9.88
N SER A 104 1.42 -13.30 9.12
CA SER A 104 1.78 -13.22 7.70
C SER A 104 3.29 -13.10 7.52
N SER A 105 3.84 -13.75 6.50
CA SER A 105 5.22 -13.58 6.08
C SER A 105 5.28 -13.40 4.57
N VAL A 106 6.06 -12.40 4.16
CA VAL A 106 6.31 -12.10 2.75
C VAL A 106 7.81 -12.13 2.50
N SER A 107 8.23 -12.82 1.46
CA SER A 107 9.64 -12.86 1.05
C SER A 107 9.80 -12.79 -0.46
N VAL A 108 10.89 -12.21 -0.91
CA VAL A 108 11.39 -12.31 -2.28
C VAL A 108 12.77 -12.93 -2.24
N THR A 109 12.93 -14.08 -2.88
CA THR A 109 14.20 -14.79 -3.02
C THR A 109 14.67 -14.73 -4.46
N LEU A 110 15.89 -14.25 -4.68
CA LEU A 110 16.59 -14.29 -5.96
C LEU A 110 17.60 -15.43 -5.90
N THR A 111 17.46 -16.43 -6.76
CA THR A 111 18.44 -17.51 -6.93
C THR A 111 19.36 -17.14 -8.09
N LEU A 112 20.66 -17.01 -7.83
CA LEU A 112 21.67 -16.58 -8.80
C LEU A 112 22.21 -17.76 -9.62
N LEU A 113 22.90 -17.48 -10.73
CA LEU A 113 23.51 -18.51 -11.60
C LEU A 113 24.49 -19.44 -10.86
N ASP A 114 25.18 -18.93 -9.83
CA ASP A 114 26.12 -19.69 -9.00
C ASP A 114 25.44 -20.53 -7.90
N GLY A 115 24.11 -20.48 -7.82
CA GLY A 115 23.30 -21.18 -6.82
C GLY A 115 23.16 -20.44 -5.48
N SER A 116 23.81 -19.29 -5.30
CA SER A 116 23.59 -18.45 -4.12
C SER A 116 22.21 -17.80 -4.14
N GLU A 117 21.70 -17.43 -2.96
CA GLU A 117 20.40 -16.79 -2.82
C GLU A 117 20.50 -15.44 -2.11
N LYS A 118 19.80 -14.43 -2.65
CA LYS A 118 19.52 -13.17 -1.95
C LYS A 118 18.06 -13.15 -1.53
N LYS A 119 17.79 -13.01 -0.24
CA LYS A 119 16.45 -13.04 0.32
C LYS A 119 16.10 -11.70 1.00
N TYR A 120 14.94 -11.17 0.63
CA TYR A 120 14.32 -10.00 1.23
C TYR A 120 13.04 -10.45 1.92
N GLU A 121 12.85 -10.15 3.20
CA GLU A 121 11.66 -10.63 3.91
C GLU A 121 11.11 -9.65 4.96
N ALA A 122 9.82 -9.78 5.20
CA ALA A 122 9.10 -9.11 6.28
C ALA A 122 8.05 -10.05 6.87
N SER A 123 7.69 -9.84 8.12
CA SER A 123 6.72 -10.67 8.85
C SER A 123 5.69 -9.82 9.61
N GLY A 124 4.62 -10.43 10.10
CA GLY A 124 3.50 -9.75 10.76
C GLY A 124 2.44 -9.20 9.80
N PRO A 125 1.34 -8.63 10.32
CA PRO A 125 0.16 -8.21 9.55
C PRO A 125 0.49 -7.32 8.34
N TRP A 126 1.49 -6.45 8.51
CA TRP A 126 1.88 -5.42 7.55
C TRP A 126 3.10 -5.80 6.70
N ALA A 127 3.50 -7.08 6.70
CA ALA A 127 4.70 -7.57 6.01
C ALA A 127 4.77 -7.14 4.54
N LEU A 128 3.70 -7.37 3.77
CA LEU A 128 3.64 -7.04 2.35
C LEU A 128 3.92 -5.56 2.09
N LEU A 129 3.20 -4.68 2.81
CA LEU A 129 3.33 -3.24 2.63
C LEU A 129 4.72 -2.75 3.04
N ARG A 130 5.30 -3.30 4.11
CA ARG A 130 6.67 -2.96 4.53
C ARG A 130 7.70 -3.41 3.52
N LEU A 131 7.56 -4.62 2.99
CA LEU A 131 8.48 -5.15 1.99
C LEU A 131 8.40 -4.30 0.71
N PHE A 132 7.19 -3.97 0.24
CA PHE A 132 7.02 -3.10 -0.92
C PHE A 132 7.50 -1.68 -0.63
N ASN A 133 7.24 -1.08 0.53
CA ASN A 133 7.76 0.25 0.89
C ASN A 133 9.30 0.30 0.96
N ALA A 134 9.95 -0.79 1.35
CA ALA A 134 11.41 -0.90 1.33
C ALA A 134 11.96 -1.05 -0.09
N SER A 135 11.13 -1.51 -1.03
CA SER A 135 11.44 -1.51 -2.46
C SER A 135 11.29 -0.09 -3.02
N GLN A 136 12.00 0.25 -4.09
CA GLN A 136 11.83 1.54 -4.75
C GLN A 136 10.47 1.57 -5.48
N VAL A 137 9.38 1.85 -4.75
CA VAL A 137 8.03 1.96 -5.33
C VAL A 137 7.93 3.28 -6.09
N ALA A 138 7.94 3.19 -7.41
CA ALA A 138 7.69 4.34 -8.28
C ALA A 138 6.26 4.28 -8.84
N THR A 139 5.52 5.39 -8.78
CA THR A 139 4.21 5.49 -9.43
C THR A 139 4.40 5.56 -10.95
N ARG A 140 3.64 4.75 -11.70
CA ARG A 140 3.75 4.69 -13.17
C ARG A 140 2.55 5.38 -13.83
N GLY A 141 2.57 6.72 -13.88
CA GLY A 141 1.63 7.55 -14.65
C GLY A 141 0.14 7.47 -14.28
N SER A 142 -0.27 6.52 -13.44
CA SER A 142 -1.64 6.26 -13.02
C SER A 142 -1.66 5.86 -11.54
N ALA A 143 -2.75 6.18 -10.83
CA ALA A 143 -2.85 6.05 -9.37
C ALA A 143 -2.96 4.60 -8.87
N ASP A 144 -3.16 3.65 -9.78
CA ASP A 144 -3.31 2.22 -9.53
C ASP A 144 -2.11 1.39 -10.02
N ARG A 145 -1.09 2.00 -10.64
CA ARG A 145 0.08 1.28 -11.17
C ARG A 145 1.39 1.71 -10.52
N PHE A 146 2.14 0.71 -10.09
CA PHE A 146 3.38 0.91 -9.36
C PHE A 146 4.46 -0.04 -9.87
N THR A 147 5.70 0.40 -9.79
CA THR A 147 6.87 -0.44 -10.06
C THR A 147 7.46 -0.88 -8.72
N VAL A 148 7.63 -2.19 -8.52
CA VAL A 148 8.22 -2.77 -7.30
C VAL A 148 9.54 -3.43 -7.69
N THR A 149 10.66 -2.86 -7.27
CA THR A 149 12.00 -3.41 -7.56
C THR A 149 12.65 -3.93 -6.29
N MET A 150 12.90 -5.24 -6.25
CA MET A 150 13.59 -5.93 -5.16
C MET A 150 14.99 -6.32 -5.60
N GLY A 151 16.00 -5.82 -4.90
CA GLY A 151 17.39 -6.05 -5.25
C GLY A 151 18.26 -4.82 -5.09
N GLU A 152 19.48 -4.93 -5.59
CA GLU A 152 20.43 -3.82 -5.66
C GLU A 152 20.29 -3.08 -7.00
N PRO A 153 20.46 -1.74 -7.06
CA PRO A 153 20.33 -0.97 -8.30
C PRO A 153 21.20 -1.49 -9.46
N ASP A 154 22.45 -1.84 -9.15
CA ASP A 154 23.44 -2.33 -10.12
C ASP A 154 23.76 -3.83 -9.95
N GLY A 155 22.92 -4.54 -9.19
CA GLY A 155 23.13 -5.94 -8.86
C GLY A 155 21.90 -6.81 -9.13
N PRO A 156 21.91 -8.07 -8.65
CA PRO A 156 20.79 -8.99 -8.74
C PRO A 156 19.49 -8.35 -8.25
N ARG A 157 18.50 -8.28 -9.16
CA ARG A 157 17.19 -7.70 -8.86
C ARG A 157 16.08 -8.31 -9.71
N VAL A 158 14.86 -8.14 -9.23
CA VAL A 158 13.62 -8.38 -9.97
C VAL A 158 12.75 -7.13 -9.90
N THR A 159 12.05 -6.83 -10.98
CA THR A 159 11.06 -5.75 -11.03
C THR A 159 9.72 -6.31 -11.43
N TYR A 160 8.70 -5.90 -10.69
CA TYR A 160 7.30 -6.21 -10.97
C TYR A 160 6.54 -4.92 -11.29
N GLU A 161 5.58 -5.01 -12.21
CA GLU A 161 4.47 -4.07 -12.26
C GLU A 161 3.38 -4.56 -11.30
N LEU A 162 3.04 -3.71 -10.33
CA LEU A 162 1.90 -3.88 -9.45
C LEU A 162 0.73 -3.09 -10.01
N ARG A 163 -0.42 -3.74 -10.18
CA ARG A 163 -1.70 -3.08 -10.47
C ARG A 163 -2.65 -3.28 -9.32
N ALA A 164 -3.04 -2.20 -8.65
CA ALA A 164 -4.04 -2.23 -7.60
C ALA A 164 -5.44 -2.41 -8.20
N GLY A 165 -6.34 -3.07 -7.47
CA GLY A 165 -7.74 -3.21 -7.88
C GLY A 165 -8.56 -1.93 -7.81
N SER A 166 -7.97 -0.81 -7.37
CA SER A 166 -8.61 0.50 -7.20
C SER A 166 -7.56 1.62 -7.30
N THR A 167 -7.98 2.79 -7.80
CA THR A 167 -7.17 4.02 -7.79
C THR A 167 -6.96 4.56 -6.37
N LEU A 168 -7.83 4.19 -5.44
CA LEU A 168 -7.65 4.38 -4.01
C LEU A 168 -7.18 3.08 -3.40
N ASN A 169 -5.87 2.99 -3.13
CA ASN A 169 -5.19 1.78 -2.67
C ASN A 169 -4.06 2.15 -1.69
N PRO A 170 -3.57 1.19 -0.89
CA PRO A 170 -2.57 1.48 0.14
C PRO A 170 -1.11 1.43 -0.34
N PHE A 171 -0.87 1.18 -1.63
CA PHE A 171 0.50 1.08 -2.15
C PHE A 171 1.12 2.45 -2.40
N ASN A 172 0.31 3.51 -2.40
CA ASN A 172 0.80 4.89 -2.31
C ASN A 172 1.11 5.25 -0.85
N LEU A 173 2.37 5.04 -0.47
CA LEU A 173 2.84 5.13 0.91
C LEU A 173 2.97 6.56 1.43
N ASP A 174 3.10 7.57 0.55
CA ASP A 174 3.15 8.98 0.95
C ASP A 174 1.85 9.46 1.61
N ALA A 175 0.70 8.86 1.24
CA ALA A 175 -0.56 9.12 1.93
C ALA A 175 -0.60 8.54 3.36
N LEU A 176 0.27 7.56 3.67
CA LEU A 176 0.30 6.82 4.93
C LEU A 176 1.34 7.37 5.93
N THR A 177 2.41 8.01 5.47
CA THR A 177 3.55 8.43 6.31
C THR A 177 3.32 9.73 7.11
N GLY A 178 2.24 10.46 6.85
CA GLY A 178 1.96 11.76 7.47
C GLY A 178 0.98 11.76 8.65
N PHE A 179 0.27 10.66 8.90
CA PHE A 179 -0.83 10.65 9.87
C PHE A 179 -0.35 10.80 11.31
N ARG A 180 -1.03 11.66 12.07
CA ARG A 180 -0.88 11.78 13.52
C ARG A 180 -2.25 11.93 14.18
N CYS A 181 -2.41 11.37 15.36
CA CYS A 181 -3.60 11.63 16.16
C CYS A 181 -3.61 13.11 16.61
N PRO A 182 -4.68 13.88 16.36
CA PRO A 182 -4.77 15.24 16.87
C PRO A 182 -4.87 15.26 18.40
N ASP A 183 -4.11 16.14 19.04
CA ASP A 183 -4.15 16.31 20.50
C ASP A 183 -5.37 17.14 20.96
N SER A 184 -6.03 17.85 20.03
CA SER A 184 -7.23 18.67 20.27
C SER A 184 -7.99 18.98 18.98
N LEU A 185 -9.27 19.34 19.11
CA LEU A 185 -10.15 19.75 18.01
C LEU A 185 -10.20 21.26 17.83
#